data_AF-A0A1Z7ZUR1-F1
#
_entry.id   AF-A0A1Z7ZUR1-F1
#
_cell.length_a   1.000
_cell.length_b   1.000
_cell.length_c   1.000
_cell.angle_alpha   90.00
_cell.angle_beta   90.00
_cell.angle_gamma   90.00
#
_symmetry.space_group_name_H-M   'P 1'
#
loop_
_entity.id
_entity.type
_entity.pdbx_description
1 polymer ?
#
loop_
_entity_poly.entity_id
_entity_poly.type
_entity_poly.pdbx_seq_one_letter_code
_entity_poly.pdbx_strand_id
1 'polypeptide(L)'
;MQINLLNAGEDETKEFLYYSKDGVYLGRSEGLVPEQQLFDQAHYVFDSNSDIVKNLDILGALRKRLIGLRKTLIAVPIKDMGKILEINQQIADLERNIEDLEKNVSLSQAS
;
A
#
# COMPACT_ATOMS: atom_id res chain seq x y z
N MET A 1 42.92 18.59 -21.25
CA MET A 1 41.59 19.09 -20.85
C MET A 1 40.72 17.87 -20.59
N GLN A 2 40.45 17.62 -19.30
CA GLN A 2 39.54 16.56 -18.85
C GLN A 2 38.11 17.10 -18.92
N ILE A 3 37.23 16.35 -19.59
CA ILE A 3 35.79 16.49 -19.41
C ILE A 3 35.32 15.09 -19.00
N ASN A 4 35.38 14.81 -17.69
CA ASN A 4 34.63 13.71 -17.12
C ASN A 4 33.18 14.18 -16.99
N LEU A 5 32.34 13.81 -17.95
CA LEU A 5 30.89 13.81 -17.78
C LEU A 5 30.55 12.71 -16.76
N LEU A 6 30.55 13.06 -15.48
CA LEU A 6 30.01 12.22 -14.41
C LEU A 6 28.48 12.22 -14.54
N ASN A 7 27.97 11.09 -15.03
CA ASN A 7 26.73 10.42 -14.64
C ASN A 7 25.55 11.31 -14.18
N ALA A 8 24.70 11.70 -15.12
CA ALA A 8 23.33 12.11 -14.84
C ALA A 8 22.44 10.85 -14.66
N GLY A 9 22.54 10.20 -13.51
CA GLY A 9 21.79 8.97 -13.21
C GLY A 9 22.02 8.43 -11.80
N GLU A 10 22.12 9.30 -10.80
CA GLU A 10 21.99 8.85 -9.42
C GLU A 10 20.51 8.59 -9.17
N ASP A 11 20.11 7.31 -9.16
CA ASP A 11 18.87 6.92 -8.49
C ASP A 11 18.99 7.42 -7.04
N GLU A 12 18.33 8.54 -6.72
CA GLU A 12 18.39 9.14 -5.39
C GLU A 12 17.85 8.11 -4.38
N THR A 13 18.77 7.54 -3.61
CA THR A 13 18.47 6.70 -2.47
C THR A 13 17.57 7.45 -1.50
N LYS A 14 16.48 6.81 -1.08
CA LYS A 14 15.50 7.35 -0.13
C LYS A 14 15.75 6.78 1.26
N GLU A 15 15.43 7.57 2.28
CA GLU A 15 15.32 7.07 3.66
C GLU A 15 13.91 6.49 3.86
N PHE A 16 13.82 5.35 4.53
CA PHE A 16 12.57 4.72 4.92
C PHE A 16 12.50 4.60 6.44
N LEU A 17 11.36 4.97 7.02
CA LEU A 17 11.09 4.96 8.45
C LEU A 17 10.01 3.94 8.78
N TYR A 18 10.28 3.11 9.78
CA TYR A 18 9.45 1.96 10.13
C TYR A 18 8.84 2.15 11.50
N TYR A 19 7.52 1.92 11.60
CA TYR A 19 6.79 2.07 12.86
C TYR A 19 5.89 0.86 13.13
N SER A 20 5.75 0.52 14.41
CA SER A 20 4.79 -0.47 14.88
C SER A 20 3.36 0.07 14.80
N LYS A 21 2.38 -0.80 15.06
CA LYS A 21 0.96 -0.43 15.13
C LYS A 21 0.68 0.68 16.15
N ASP A 22 1.44 0.70 17.24
CA ASP A 22 1.30 1.68 18.32
C ASP A 22 2.09 2.98 18.04
N GLY A 23 2.67 3.11 16.84
CA GLY A 23 3.49 4.27 16.45
C GLY A 23 4.90 4.26 17.01
N VAL A 24 5.35 3.12 17.56
CA VAL A 24 6.72 2.99 18.09
C VAL A 24 7.69 2.85 16.93
N TYR A 25 8.74 3.67 16.91
CA TYR A 25 9.80 3.60 15.91
C TYR A 25 10.57 2.27 16.02
N LEU A 26 10.65 1.55 14.90
CA LEU A 26 11.29 0.24 14.80
C LEU A 26 12.69 0.33 14.17
N GLY A 27 12.95 1.35 13.37
CA GLY A 27 14.23 1.52 12.68
C GLY A 27 14.11 2.38 11.43
N ARG A 28 15.22 2.45 10.69
CA ARG A 28 15.32 3.11 9.39
C ARG A 28 16.22 2.32 8.45
N SER A 29 16.02 2.51 7.16
CA SER A 29 16.89 2.00 6.10
C SER A 29 17.06 3.05 5.02
N GLU A 30 18.16 2.99 4.27
CA GLU A 30 18.39 3.84 3.11
C GLU A 30 18.54 2.97 1.86
N GLY A 31 17.91 3.36 0.77
CA GLY A 31 17.96 2.60 -0.48
C GLY A 31 16.89 3.03 -1.48
N LEU A 32 16.74 2.28 -2.55
CA LEU A 32 15.68 2.51 -3.54
C LEU A 32 14.34 1.94 -3.08
N VAL A 33 14.38 0.90 -2.25
CA VAL A 33 13.23 0.20 -1.69
C VAL A 33 13.40 0.01 -0.18
N PRO A 34 12.30 -0.22 0.56
CA PRO A 34 12.37 -0.57 1.97
C PRO A 34 13.16 -1.86 2.23
N GLU A 35 13.89 -1.91 3.34
CA GLU A 35 14.53 -3.12 3.84
C GLU A 35 13.47 -4.15 4.27
N GLN A 36 13.48 -5.30 3.62
CA GLN A 36 12.46 -6.34 3.75
C GLN A 36 12.17 -6.76 5.20
N GLN A 37 13.22 -6.97 6.01
CA GLN A 37 13.05 -7.48 7.38
C GLN A 37 12.34 -6.47 8.28
N LEU A 38 12.67 -5.17 8.17
CA LEU A 38 11.99 -4.10 8.90
C LEU A 38 10.59 -3.87 8.32
N PHE A 39 10.46 -3.94 6.99
CA PHE A 39 9.21 -3.74 6.30
C PHE A 39 8.14 -4.76 6.71
N ASP A 40 8.50 -6.04 6.86
CA ASP A 40 7.58 -7.09 7.26
C ASP A 40 7.07 -6.91 8.70
N GLN A 41 7.93 -6.42 9.59
CA GLN A 41 7.59 -6.16 11.00
C GLN A 41 6.80 -4.85 11.19
N ALA A 42 7.00 -3.88 10.30
CA ALA A 42 6.38 -2.57 10.41
C ALA A 42 4.89 -2.61 10.08
N HIS A 43 4.12 -1.83 10.82
CA HIS A 43 2.72 -1.55 10.54
C HIS A 43 2.55 -0.32 9.64
N TYR A 44 3.45 0.65 9.80
CA TYR A 44 3.57 1.83 8.95
C TYR A 44 4.99 1.97 8.40
N VAL A 45 5.10 2.36 7.13
CA VAL A 45 6.37 2.70 6.50
C VAL A 45 6.19 3.99 5.73
N PHE A 46 7.11 4.92 5.95
CA PHE A 46 7.16 6.22 5.28
C PHE A 46 8.49 6.36 4.53
N ASP A 47 8.48 7.05 3.39
CA ASP A 47 9.72 7.47 2.75
C ASP A 47 10.20 8.85 3.26
N SER A 48 11.33 9.33 2.75
CA SER A 48 11.94 10.61 3.12
C SER A 48 11.07 11.83 2.79
N ASN A 49 10.11 11.71 1.88
CA ASN A 49 9.12 12.75 1.57
C ASN A 49 7.89 12.68 2.50
N SER A 50 7.91 11.80 3.50
CA SER A 50 6.77 11.46 4.35
C SER A 50 5.60 10.82 3.59
N ASP A 51 5.85 10.25 2.41
CA ASP A 51 4.84 9.51 1.67
C ASP A 51 4.63 8.13 2.29
N ILE A 52 3.37 7.70 2.40
CA ILE A 52 3.02 6.41 2.98
C ILE A 52 3.35 5.31 1.96
N VAL A 53 4.33 4.48 2.31
CA VAL A 53 4.69 3.27 1.55
C VAL A 53 3.86 2.07 2.02
N LYS A 54 3.62 1.97 3.34
CA LYS A 54 2.80 0.91 3.95
C LYS A 54 1.91 1.48 5.04
N ASN A 55 0.64 1.09 5.04
CA ASN A 55 -0.29 1.35 6.13
C ASN A 55 -1.30 0.20 6.26
N LEU A 56 -1.07 -0.66 7.25
CA LEU A 56 -1.93 -1.83 7.47
C LEU A 56 -3.32 -1.48 8.04
N ASP A 57 -3.49 -0.31 8.63
CA ASP A 57 -4.80 0.14 9.12
C ASP A 57 -5.72 0.54 7.97
N ILE A 58 -5.20 1.27 6.98
CA ILE A 58 -5.93 1.59 5.75
C ILE A 58 -6.33 0.29 5.04
N LEU A 59 -5.37 -0.63 4.85
CA LEU A 59 -5.63 -1.92 4.23
C LEU A 59 -6.69 -2.72 5.00
N GLY A 60 -6.59 -2.76 6.33
CA GLY A 60 -7.55 -3.42 7.21
C GLY A 60 -8.95 -2.80 7.13
N ALA A 61 -9.06 -1.48 7.09
CA ALA A 61 -10.32 -0.77 6.95
C ALA A 61 -10.99 -1.05 5.58
N LEU A 62 -10.21 -1.05 4.50
CA LEU A 62 -10.70 -1.40 3.17
C LEU A 62 -11.19 -2.85 3.13
N ARG A 63 -10.40 -3.81 3.61
CA ARG A 63 -10.82 -5.22 3.67
C ARG A 63 -12.12 -5.41 4.48
N LYS A 64 -12.28 -4.70 5.60
CA LYS A 64 -13.54 -4.71 6.37
C LYS A 64 -14.71 -4.15 5.56
N ARG A 65 -14.51 -3.05 4.83
CA ARG A 65 -15.52 -2.47 3.93
C ARG A 65 -15.91 -3.44 2.82
N LEU A 66 -14.94 -4.15 2.23
CA LEU A 66 -15.19 -5.18 1.21
C LEU A 66 -16.12 -6.27 1.73
N ILE A 67 -15.80 -6.80 2.92
CA ILE A 67 -16.63 -7.83 3.58
C ILE A 67 -18.05 -7.29 3.83
N GLY A 68 -18.15 -6.03 4.27
CA GLY A 68 -19.44 -5.35 4.45
C GLY A 68 -20.26 -5.30 3.16
N LEU A 69 -19.65 -4.84 2.05
CA LEU A 69 -20.32 -4.76 0.75
C LEU A 69 -20.75 -6.14 0.23
N ARG A 70 -19.91 -7.16 0.36
CA ARG A 70 -20.26 -8.54 -0.03
C ARG A 70 -21.44 -9.07 0.79
N LYS A 71 -21.50 -8.79 2.09
CA LYS A 71 -22.66 -9.14 2.92
C LYS A 71 -23.92 -8.38 2.48
N THR A 72 -23.80 -7.10 2.19
CA THR A 72 -24.91 -6.29 1.68
C THR A 72 -25.43 -6.85 0.36
N LEU A 73 -24.55 -7.20 -0.58
CA LEU A 73 -24.89 -7.79 -1.88
C LEU A 73 -25.75 -9.04 -1.73
N ILE A 74 -25.33 -9.97 -0.87
CA ILE A 74 -26.06 -11.23 -0.60
C ILE A 74 -27.46 -10.97 -0.05
N ALA A 75 -27.64 -9.87 0.70
CA ALA A 75 -28.93 -9.49 1.25
C ALA A 75 -29.83 -8.72 0.26
N VAL A 76 -29.33 -8.33 -0.92
CA VAL A 76 -30.14 -7.61 -1.91
C VAL A 76 -31.07 -8.59 -2.65
N PRO A 77 -32.38 -8.31 -2.71
CA PRO A 77 -33.30 -9.11 -3.53
C PRO A 77 -32.92 -9.05 -5.02
N ILE A 78 -32.95 -10.19 -5.71
CA ILE A 78 -32.56 -10.32 -7.14
C ILE A 78 -33.32 -9.33 -8.06
N LYS A 79 -34.56 -8.99 -7.69
CA LYS A 79 -35.39 -8.02 -8.43
C LYS A 79 -34.85 -6.58 -8.41
N ASP A 80 -33.97 -6.25 -7.47
CA ASP A 80 -33.32 -4.94 -7.34
C ASP A 80 -31.96 -4.95 -8.06
N MET A 81 -32.01 -5.13 -9.38
CA MET A 81 -30.83 -5.27 -10.21
C MET A 81 -29.96 -4.01 -10.21
N GLY A 82 -30.56 -2.81 -10.10
CA GLY A 82 -29.82 -1.56 -10.04
C GLY A 82 -28.87 -1.51 -8.84
N LYS A 83 -29.38 -1.88 -7.65
CA LYS A 83 -28.57 -1.94 -6.43
C LYS A 83 -27.50 -3.04 -6.47
N ILE A 84 -27.80 -4.19 -7.08
CA ILE A 84 -26.81 -5.26 -7.30
C ILE A 84 -25.64 -4.76 -8.14
N LEU A 85 -25.92 -4.08 -9.25
CA LEU A 85 -24.89 -3.53 -10.13
C LEU A 85 -24.04 -2.46 -9.43
N GLU A 86 -24.68 -1.57 -8.67
CA GLU A 86 -23.97 -0.55 -7.88
C GLU A 86 -23.00 -1.18 -6.87
N ILE A 87 -23.46 -2.15 -6.08
CA ILE A 87 -22.62 -2.81 -5.08
C ILE A 87 -21.48 -3.58 -5.76
N ASN A 88 -21.73 -4.24 -6.89
CA ASN A 88 -20.68 -4.94 -7.64
C ASN A 88 -19.60 -3.97 -8.14
N GLN A 89 -19.99 -2.79 -8.63
CA GLN A 89 -19.04 -1.76 -9.04
C GLN A 89 -18.19 -1.29 -7.85
N GLN A 90 -18.83 -1.01 -6.71
CA GLN A 90 -18.12 -0.62 -5.49
C GLN A 90 -17.16 -1.71 -4.99
N ILE A 91 -17.54 -2.99 -5.11
CA ILE A 91 -16.68 -4.14 -4.79
C ILE A 91 -15.47 -4.14 -5.72
N ALA A 92 -15.66 -4.04 -7.03
CA ALA A 92 -14.57 -4.08 -8.01
C ALA A 92 -13.58 -2.92 -7.85
N ASP A 93 -14.08 -1.72 -7.56
CA ASP A 93 -13.23 -0.55 -7.31
C ASP A 93 -12.39 -0.74 -6.03
N LEU A 94 -13.02 -1.28 -4.99
CA LEU A 94 -12.37 -1.48 -3.72
C LEU A 94 -11.37 -2.64 -3.74
N GLU A 95 -11.64 -3.70 -4.52
CA GLU A 95 -10.69 -4.79 -4.78
C GLU A 95 -9.44 -4.29 -5.50
N ARG A 96 -9.60 -3.45 -6.53
CA ARG A 96 -8.47 -2.81 -7.22
C ARG A 96 -7.63 -1.95 -6.28
N ASN A 97 -8.28 -1.10 -5.46
CA ASN A 97 -7.57 -0.28 -4.49
C ASN A 97 -6.78 -1.11 -3.46
N ILE A 98 -7.34 -2.24 -3.02
CA ILE A 98 -6.66 -3.17 -2.11
C ILE A 98 -5.45 -3.80 -2.80
N GLU A 99 -5.62 -4.28 -4.03
CA GLU A 99 -4.55 -4.89 -4.82
C GLU A 99 -3.41 -3.90 -5.08
N ASP A 100 -3.70 -2.63 -5.41
CA ASP A 100 -2.69 -1.60 -5.63
C ASP A 100 -1.91 -1.29 -4.35
N LEU A 101 -2.59 -1.20 -3.21
CA LEU A 101 -1.92 -1.03 -1.90
C LEU A 101 -1.08 -2.25 -1.55
N GLU A 102 -1.55 -3.46 -1.82
CA GLU A 102 -0.80 -4.69 -1.57
C GLU A 102 0.39 -4.87 -2.52
N LYS A 103 0.29 -4.40 -3.76
CA LYS A 103 1.41 -4.36 -4.71
C LYS A 103 2.46 -3.35 -4.31
N ASN A 104 2.06 -2.16 -3.84
CA ASN A 104 3.02 -1.20 -3.26
C ASN A 104 3.73 -1.78 -2.04
N VAL A 105 3.03 -2.62 -1.27
CA VAL A 105 3.63 -3.39 -0.18
C VAL A 105 4.57 -4.48 -0.71
N SER A 106 4.19 -5.18 -1.78
CA SER A 106 4.93 -6.33 -2.32
C SER A 106 6.11 -5.96 -3.23
N LEU A 107 6.12 -4.78 -3.85
CA LEU A 107 7.23 -4.27 -4.67
C LEU A 107 8.50 -4.05 -3.83
N SER A 108 8.38 -3.92 -2.51
CA SER A 108 9.52 -3.98 -1.59
C SER A 108 10.23 -5.34 -1.54
N GLN A 109 9.57 -6.43 -1.97
CA GLN A 109 10.09 -7.81 -1.91
C GLN A 109 10.86 -8.25 -3.16
N ALA A 110 10.88 -7.45 -4.23
CA ALA A 110 11.36 -7.86 -5.55
C ALA A 110 12.69 -7.21 -5.98
N SER A 111 13.46 -6.62 -5.07
CA SER A 111 14.75 -5.99 -5.36
C SER A 111 15.82 -6.41 -4.35
#